data_AF-A0A1G8FK22-F1
#
_entry.id   AF-A0A1G8FK22-F1
#
_cell.length_a   1.000
_cell.length_b   1.000
_cell.length_c   1.000
_cell.angle_alpha   90.00
_cell.angle_beta   90.00
_cell.angle_gamma   90.00
#
_symmetry.space_group_name_H-M   'P 1'
#
loop_
_entity.id
_entity.type
_entity.pdbx_description
1 polymer ?
#
loop_
_entity_poly.entity_id
_entity_poly.type
_entity_poly.pdbx_seq_one_letter_code
_entity_poly.pdbx_strand_id
1 'polypeptide(L)'
;MTDPFDLNRFVRAQDPVYRDVQGELARGRKQTHWMWFIFPQVAGLGFSAMSQRYAIGSRTEAEAYLAHPVLGVRLIECTRLVLAVQGRTINAILARRMMRNSARR
;
A
#
# COMPACT_ATOMS: atom_id res chain seq x y z
N MET A 1 21.84 3.63 -15.25
CA MET A 1 20.51 3.00 -15.39
C MET A 1 19.48 4.07 -15.15
N THR A 2 18.75 4.45 -16.19
CA THR A 2 17.68 5.46 -16.11
C THR A 2 16.52 4.84 -15.34
N ASP A 3 16.12 5.43 -14.21
CA ASP A 3 14.86 5.14 -13.52
C ASP A 3 13.88 6.26 -13.91
N PRO A 4 13.29 6.22 -15.12
CA PRO A 4 12.50 7.34 -15.65
C PRO A 4 11.26 7.66 -14.80
N PHE A 5 10.87 6.75 -13.91
CA PHE A 5 9.73 6.89 -13.04
C PHE A 5 10.10 7.07 -11.56
N ASP A 6 11.39 7.11 -11.17
CA ASP A 6 11.84 7.11 -9.76
C ASP A 6 11.14 6.01 -8.92
N LEU A 7 11.08 4.78 -9.42
CA LEU A 7 10.46 3.65 -8.72
C LEU A 7 11.16 3.34 -7.39
N ASN A 8 12.43 3.69 -7.26
CA ASN A 8 13.17 3.58 -6.00
C ASN A 8 12.53 4.36 -4.85
N ARG A 9 11.69 5.38 -5.11
CA ARG A 9 10.92 6.04 -4.04
C ARG A 9 10.02 5.08 -3.28
N PHE A 10 9.42 4.09 -3.96
CA PHE A 10 8.60 3.07 -3.32
C PHE A 10 9.45 2.12 -2.49
N VAL A 11 10.57 1.65 -3.04
CA VAL A 11 11.48 0.72 -2.32
C VAL A 11 11.95 1.35 -1.01
N ARG A 12 12.46 2.59 -1.07
CA ARG A 12 12.90 3.35 0.11
C ARG A 12 11.79 3.52 1.17
N ALA A 13 10.54 3.68 0.74
CA ALA A 13 9.40 3.81 1.64
C ALA A 13 8.97 2.47 2.27
N GLN A 14 9.09 1.39 1.51
CA GLN A 14 8.68 0.05 1.93
C GLN A 14 9.70 -0.62 2.86
N ASP A 15 11.00 -0.51 2.55
CA ASP A 15 12.07 -1.24 3.24
C ASP A 15 12.02 -1.18 4.78
N PRO A 16 11.84 -0.01 5.43
CA PRO A 16 11.83 0.04 6.89
C PRO A 16 10.58 -0.57 7.53
N VAL A 17 9.49 -0.79 6.77
CA VAL A 17 8.18 -1.21 7.31
C VAL A 17 7.65 -2.51 6.71
N TYR A 18 8.31 -3.08 5.70
CA TYR A 18 7.73 -4.17 4.90
C TYR A 18 7.40 -5.40 5.75
N ARG A 19 8.25 -5.73 6.72
CA ARG A 19 8.00 -6.83 7.66
C ARG A 19 6.74 -6.60 8.51
N ASP A 20 6.52 -5.36 8.94
CA ASP A 20 5.32 -5.00 9.72
C ASP A 20 4.06 -5.06 8.84
N VAL A 21 4.16 -4.61 7.59
CA VAL A 21 3.09 -4.74 6.59
C VAL A 21 2.69 -6.20 6.40
N GLN A 22 3.65 -7.10 6.19
CA GLN A 22 3.38 -8.54 6.06
C GLN A 22 2.64 -9.07 7.30
N GLY A 23 3.12 -8.73 8.50
CA GLY A 23 2.49 -9.15 9.75
C GLY A 23 1.07 -8.59 9.93
N GLU A 24 0.83 -7.34 9.60
CA GLU A 24 -0.49 -6.71 9.66
C GLU A 24 -1.49 -7.33 8.68
N LEU A 25 -1.05 -7.56 7.43
CA LEU A 25 -1.87 -8.19 6.40
C LEU A 25 -2.19 -9.65 6.73
N ALA A 26 -1.21 -10.42 7.20
CA ALA A 26 -1.42 -11.81 7.63
C ALA A 26 -2.41 -11.92 8.80
N ARG A 27 -2.43 -10.92 9.71
CA ARG A 27 -3.42 -10.83 10.80
C ARG A 27 -4.77 -10.27 10.34
N GLY A 28 -4.92 -9.96 9.06
CA GLY A 28 -6.14 -9.38 8.48
C GLY A 28 -6.52 -8.05 9.11
N ARG A 29 -5.52 -7.23 9.48
CA ARG A 29 -5.75 -5.92 10.08
C ARG A 29 -4.54 -4.99 9.94
N LYS A 30 -4.69 -3.98 9.09
CA LYS A 30 -3.80 -2.83 9.00
C LYS A 30 -3.87 -1.98 10.28
N GLN A 31 -2.71 -1.53 10.76
CA GLN A 31 -2.51 -0.79 11.99
C GLN A 31 -1.65 0.46 11.78
N THR A 32 -0.67 0.41 10.88
CA THR A 32 0.29 1.51 10.66
C THR A 32 0.11 2.21 9.30
N HIS A 33 0.97 3.18 8.98
CA HIS A 33 0.80 4.14 7.88
C HIS A 33 1.61 3.78 6.63
N TRP A 34 1.10 2.87 5.80
CA TRP A 34 1.83 2.39 4.61
C TRP A 34 1.03 2.27 3.31
N MET A 35 -0.27 2.60 3.33
CA MET A 35 -1.19 2.31 2.20
C MET A 35 -0.66 2.84 0.86
N TRP A 36 -0.20 4.09 0.85
CA TRP A 36 0.15 4.82 -0.37
C TRP A 36 1.28 4.19 -1.18
N PHE A 37 2.21 3.48 -0.54
CA PHE A 37 3.39 2.92 -1.19
C PHE A 37 3.42 1.39 -1.20
N ILE A 38 2.46 0.71 -0.58
CA ILE A 38 2.24 -0.74 -0.69
C ILE A 38 1.16 -1.06 -1.74
N PHE A 39 0.05 -0.32 -1.72
CA PHE A 39 -1.01 -0.38 -2.72
C PHE A 39 -1.18 1.01 -3.34
N PRO A 40 -0.22 1.45 -4.20
CA PRO A 40 -0.29 2.76 -4.80
C PRO A 40 -1.48 2.87 -5.75
N GLN A 41 -2.04 4.07 -5.85
CA GLN A 41 -3.19 4.36 -6.70
C GLN A 41 -2.79 5.26 -7.87
N VAL A 42 -3.64 5.33 -8.88
CA VAL A 42 -3.45 6.24 -10.01
C VAL A 42 -3.48 7.71 -9.54
N ALA A 43 -2.65 8.54 -10.14
CA ALA A 43 -2.61 9.97 -9.89
C ALA A 43 -3.98 10.63 -10.06
N GLY A 44 -4.29 11.58 -9.18
CA GLY A 44 -5.58 12.29 -9.17
C GLY A 44 -6.68 11.65 -8.31
N LEU A 45 -6.52 10.40 -7.86
CA LEU A 45 -7.52 9.75 -7.00
C LEU A 45 -7.44 10.17 -5.52
N GLY A 46 -6.27 10.62 -5.07
CA GLY A 46 -6.06 11.06 -3.69
C GLY A 46 -5.46 12.46 -3.63
N PHE A 47 -5.90 13.23 -2.64
CA PHE A 47 -5.53 14.64 -2.47
C PHE A 47 -4.52 14.90 -1.35
N SER A 48 -4.11 13.88 -0.58
CA SER A 48 -3.07 14.06 0.43
C SER A 48 -1.68 14.15 -0.23
N ALA A 49 -0.76 14.86 0.43
CA ALA A 49 0.64 14.94 -0.02
C ALA A 49 1.26 13.55 -0.22
N MET A 50 0.93 12.59 0.65
CA MET A 50 1.40 11.20 0.56
C MET A 50 0.79 10.45 -0.63
N SER A 51 -0.51 10.66 -0.92
CA SER A 51 -1.14 10.04 -2.08
C SER A 51 -0.64 10.61 -3.40
N GLN A 52 -0.27 11.89 -3.43
CA GLN A 52 0.33 12.50 -4.61
C GLN A 52 1.78 12.03 -4.81
N ARG A 53 2.58 11.98 -3.73
CA ARG A 53 3.99 11.56 -3.78
C ARG A 53 4.18 10.11 -4.27
N TYR A 54 3.27 9.21 -3.89
CA TYR A 54 3.31 7.79 -4.23
C TYR A 54 2.25 7.38 -5.25
N ALA A 55 1.68 8.34 -5.99
CA ALA A 55 0.80 8.03 -7.09
C ALA A 55 1.57 7.34 -8.24
N ILE A 56 0.88 6.46 -8.95
CA ILE A 56 1.27 5.98 -10.28
C ILE A 56 0.72 6.97 -11.31
N GLY A 57 1.60 7.65 -12.03
CA GLY A 57 1.26 8.72 -12.96
C GLY A 57 0.81 8.25 -14.35
N SER A 58 1.12 7.01 -14.73
CA SER A 58 0.77 6.48 -16.05
C SER A 58 0.65 4.96 -16.09
N ARG A 59 0.06 4.43 -17.16
CA ARG A 59 0.05 2.98 -17.43
C ARG A 59 1.46 2.41 -17.55
N THR A 60 2.36 3.08 -18.26
CA THR A 60 3.75 2.64 -18.44
C THR A 60 4.48 2.56 -17.10
N GLU A 61 4.22 3.50 -16.19
CA GLU A 61 4.76 3.44 -14.83
C GLU A 61 4.18 2.26 -14.05
N ALA A 62 2.88 1.96 -14.19
CA ALA A 62 2.27 0.79 -13.55
C ALA A 62 2.90 -0.52 -14.04
N GLU A 63 3.13 -0.65 -15.35
CA GLU A 63 3.79 -1.79 -15.96
C GLU A 63 5.25 -1.91 -15.48
N ALA A 64 5.97 -0.79 -15.38
CA ALA A 64 7.32 -0.76 -14.83
C ALA A 64 7.35 -1.11 -13.32
N TYR A 65 6.39 -0.65 -12.53
CA TYR A 65 6.24 -1.00 -11.11
C TYR A 65 6.04 -2.50 -10.95
N LEU A 66 5.17 -3.10 -11.76
CA LEU A 66 4.90 -4.54 -11.73
C LEU A 66 6.10 -5.38 -12.22
N ALA A 67 6.84 -4.90 -13.21
CA ALA A 67 8.04 -5.55 -13.73
C ALA A 67 9.27 -5.38 -12.81
N HIS A 68 9.24 -4.43 -11.86
CA HIS A 68 10.35 -4.16 -10.96
C HIS A 68 10.62 -5.38 -10.06
N PRO A 69 11.89 -5.86 -9.96
CA PRO A 69 12.23 -7.13 -9.31
C PRO A 69 11.86 -7.20 -7.83
N VAL A 70 11.76 -6.04 -7.16
CA VAL A 70 11.31 -5.95 -5.76
C VAL A 70 9.82 -5.61 -5.66
N LEU A 71 9.34 -4.59 -6.37
CA LEU A 71 8.02 -4.00 -6.12
C LEU A 71 6.90 -4.91 -6.63
N GLY A 72 7.07 -5.53 -7.80
CA GLY A 72 6.11 -6.49 -8.32
C GLY A 72 5.93 -7.70 -7.41
N VAL A 73 7.05 -8.26 -6.94
CA VAL A 73 7.04 -9.39 -5.99
C VAL A 73 6.29 -9.02 -4.72
N ARG A 74 6.61 -7.85 -4.14
CA ARG A 74 5.96 -7.35 -2.92
C ARG A 74 4.47 -7.09 -3.11
N LEU A 75 4.06 -6.49 -4.23
CA LEU A 75 2.66 -6.24 -4.53
C LEU A 75 1.86 -7.54 -4.61
N ILE A 76 2.39 -8.55 -5.32
CA ILE A 76 1.77 -9.88 -5.44
C ILE A 76 1.66 -10.53 -4.06
N GLU A 77 2.72 -10.48 -3.26
CA GLU A 77 2.73 -11.04 -1.91
C GLU A 77 1.69 -10.37 -0.99
N CYS A 78 1.67 -9.04 -0.91
CA CYS A 78 0.70 -8.30 -0.12
C CYS A 78 -0.74 -8.59 -0.58
N THR A 79 -0.97 -8.71 -1.89
CA THR A 79 -2.27 -9.08 -2.46
C THR A 79 -2.70 -10.47 -2.00
N ARG A 80 -1.79 -11.45 -2.05
CA ARG A 80 -2.04 -12.81 -1.56
C ARG A 80 -2.38 -12.83 -0.07
N LEU A 81 -1.66 -12.06 0.75
CA LEU A 81 -1.94 -11.97 2.18
C LEU A 81 -3.35 -11.42 2.44
N VAL A 82 -3.79 -10.39 1.70
CA VAL A 82 -5.15 -9.86 1.82
C VAL A 82 -6.19 -10.92 1.41
N LEU A 83 -5.98 -11.61 0.28
CA LEU A 83 -6.90 -12.64 -0.22
C LEU A 83 -6.97 -13.88 0.68
N ALA A 84 -5.93 -14.17 1.44
CA ALA A 84 -5.89 -15.31 2.36
C ALA A 84 -6.74 -15.09 3.63
N VAL A 85 -7.10 -13.85 3.97
CA VAL A 85 -7.88 -13.53 5.17
C VAL A 85 -9.31 -14.04 5.03
N GLN A 86 -9.72 -14.92 5.94
CA GLN A 86 -11.07 -15.47 6.01
C GLN A 86 -11.94 -14.73 7.05
N GLY A 87 -13.25 -14.71 6.82
CA GLY A 87 -14.23 -14.20 7.79
C GLY A 87 -14.16 -12.69 8.08
N ARG A 88 -13.52 -11.90 7.20
CA ARG A 88 -13.43 -10.44 7.32
C ARG A 88 -13.71 -9.75 6.00
N THR A 89 -14.37 -8.59 6.08
CA THR A 89 -14.54 -7.71 4.93
C THR A 89 -13.28 -6.92 4.66
N ILE A 90 -13.11 -6.44 3.41
CA ILE A 90 -11.95 -5.61 3.05
C ILE A 90 -11.84 -4.34 3.91
N ASN A 91 -12.97 -3.76 4.30
CA ASN A 91 -13.01 -2.61 5.21
C ASN A 91 -12.48 -2.97 6.60
N ALA A 92 -12.76 -4.17 7.11
CA ALA A 92 -12.21 -4.62 8.39
C ALA A 92 -10.68 -4.84 8.33
N ILE A 93 -10.14 -5.12 7.14
CA ILE A 93 -8.71 -5.38 6.92
C ILE A 93 -7.94 -4.07 6.69
N LEU A 94 -8.40 -3.20 5.77
CA LEU A 94 -7.61 -2.09 5.23
C LEU A 94 -8.06 -0.70 5.67
N ALA A 95 -9.29 -0.53 6.15
CA ALA A 95 -9.78 0.80 6.51
C ALA A 95 -8.99 1.35 7.70
N ARG A 96 -8.76 2.67 7.68
CA ARG A 96 -8.28 3.37 8.87
C ARG A 96 -9.39 3.29 9.92
N ARG A 97 -9.08 2.78 11.12
CA ARG A 97 -10.00 2.93 12.26
C ARG A 97 -10.14 4.42 12.53
N MET A 98 -11.25 5.02 12.12
CA MET A 98 -11.72 6.23 12.77
C MET A 98 -11.90 5.85 14.24
N MET A 99 -11.20 6.53 15.13
CA MET A 99 -11.55 6.46 16.54
C MET A 99 -13.01 6.94 16.60
N ARG A 100 -13.95 6.01 16.84
CA ARG A 100 -15.27 6.41 17.32
C ARG A 100 -14.99 7.14 18.62
N ASN A 101 -15.09 8.47 18.59
CA ASN A 101 -15.14 9.23 19.82
C ASN A 101 -16.31 8.65 20.60
N SER A 102 -16.01 8.10 21.77
CA SER A 102 -17.02 7.80 22.77
C SER A 102 -17.59 9.13 23.27
N ALA A 103 -18.40 9.80 22.47
CA ALA A 103 -19.32 10.81 22.94
C ALA A 103 -20.54 10.06 23.50
N ARG A 104 -20.33 9.41 24.65
CA ARG A 104 -21.38 9.33 25.66
C ARG A 104 -21.34 10.66 26.39
N ARG A 105 -22.21 11.59 26.01
CA ARG A 105 -22.98 12.44 26.92
C ARG A 105 -24.29 12.76 26.22
#